data_AF-A0A9D2R2M8-F1
#
_entry.id   AF-A0A9D2R2M8-F1
#
_cell.length_a   1.000
_cell.length_b   1.000
_cell.length_c   1.000
_cell.angle_alpha   90.00
_cell.angle_beta   90.00
_cell.angle_gamma   90.00
#
_symmetry.space_group_name_H-M   'P 1'
#
loop_
_entity.id
_entity.type
_entity.pdbx_description
1 polymer ?
#
loop_
_entity_poly.entity_id
_entity_poly.type
_entity_poly.pdbx_seq_one_letter_code
_entity_poly.pdbx_strand_id
1 'polypeptide(L)'
;MSFREDVFAKILTYITVAVLLGAMLVEAFVIYMERREQERLEAEAVSAQEAINELSAQAHSLADQVEELQEFQDNWEDFVILTDNELCQKMREDLYQRPEVIPQEAQEASALAQEADLLGETGEDSGQEEASGQEEGSFRRLSLHFGFPSPENKEWLLPLNLGNEPSVEYLFYARAEDAERGRYIDILFEVPVNRPGGDPVLDEDGQIIWECLAYDAGLGWTLYTPPEEEAEE
;
A
#
# COMPACT_ATOMS: atom_id res chain seq x y z
N MET A 1 -87.75 54.85 -21.88
CA MET A 1 -86.32 54.51 -21.78
C MET A 1 -85.76 54.46 -23.18
N SER A 2 -84.68 55.21 -23.43
CA SER A 2 -84.15 55.38 -24.79
C SER A 2 -83.25 54.20 -25.16
N PHE A 3 -83.36 53.68 -26.38
CA PHE A 3 -82.55 52.56 -26.89
C PHE A 3 -81.03 52.76 -26.70
N ARG A 4 -80.58 54.02 -26.66
CA ARG A 4 -79.17 54.37 -26.39
C ARG A 4 -78.73 54.01 -24.98
N GLU A 5 -79.54 54.29 -23.95
CA GLU A 5 -79.18 53.99 -22.56
C GLU A 5 -79.03 52.49 -22.31
N ASP A 6 -79.89 51.66 -22.93
CA ASP A 6 -79.81 50.19 -22.82
C ASP A 6 -78.56 49.62 -23.53
N VAL A 7 -78.19 50.20 -24.68
CA VAL A 7 -76.95 49.83 -25.38
C VAL A 7 -75.71 50.24 -24.60
N PHE A 8 -75.69 51.46 -24.03
CA PHE A 8 -74.58 51.92 -23.18
C PHE A 8 -74.43 51.08 -21.91
N ALA A 9 -75.55 50.71 -21.26
CA ALA A 9 -75.53 49.81 -20.11
C ALA A 9 -74.93 48.46 -20.48
N LYS A 10 -75.36 47.84 -21.60
CA LYS A 10 -74.79 46.57 -22.07
C LYS A 10 -73.28 46.66 -22.33
N ILE A 11 -72.82 47.74 -22.98
CA ILE A 11 -71.38 47.94 -23.24
C ILE A 11 -70.60 48.05 -21.93
N LEU A 12 -71.09 48.82 -20.96
CA LEU A 12 -70.48 48.93 -19.63
C LEU A 12 -70.42 47.58 -18.91
N THR A 13 -71.48 46.77 -18.97
CA THR A 13 -71.51 45.43 -18.38
C THR A 13 -70.51 44.49 -19.05
N TYR A 14 -70.35 44.55 -20.38
CA TYR A 14 -69.32 43.76 -21.06
C TYR A 14 -67.90 44.19 -20.68
N ILE A 15 -67.66 45.49 -20.51
CA ILE A 15 -66.37 46.01 -20.06
C ILE A 15 -66.08 45.55 -18.63
N THR A 16 -67.04 45.62 -17.71
CA THR A 16 -66.82 45.19 -16.32
C THR A 16 -66.58 43.68 -16.24
N VAL A 17 -67.33 42.87 -17.00
CA VAL A 17 -67.09 41.43 -17.09
C VAL A 17 -65.70 41.12 -17.66
N ALA A 18 -65.27 41.84 -18.71
CA ALA A 18 -63.94 41.67 -19.28
C ALA A 18 -62.83 42.05 -18.30
N VAL A 19 -63.00 43.12 -17.50
CA VAL A 19 -62.04 43.53 -16.46
C VAL A 19 -61.98 42.49 -15.33
N LEU A 20 -63.12 41.97 -14.87
CA LEU A 20 -63.16 40.93 -13.84
C LEU A 20 -62.52 39.62 -14.32
N LEU A 21 -62.80 39.20 -15.56
CA LEU A 21 -62.14 38.04 -16.17
C LEU A 21 -60.64 38.27 -16.33
N GLY A 22 -60.22 39.48 -16.71
CA GLY A 22 -58.81 39.86 -16.78
C GLY A 22 -58.10 39.77 -15.44
N ALA A 23 -58.72 40.28 -14.37
CA ALA A 23 -58.18 40.18 -13.01
C ALA A 23 -58.06 38.72 -12.55
N MET A 24 -59.09 37.90 -12.79
CA MET A 24 -59.07 36.48 -12.44
C MET A 24 -57.99 35.70 -13.19
N LEU A 25 -57.72 36.05 -14.46
CA LEU A 25 -56.67 35.42 -15.26
C LEU A 25 -55.28 35.76 -14.73
N VAL A 26 -55.05 37.02 -14.32
CA VAL A 26 -53.79 37.43 -13.70
C VAL A 26 -53.54 36.70 -12.38
N GLU A 27 -54.54 36.61 -11.49
CA GLU A 27 -54.41 35.87 -10.23
C GLU A 27 -54.13 34.38 -10.48
N ALA A 28 -54.85 33.75 -11.41
CA ALA A 28 -54.61 32.36 -11.79
C ALA A 28 -53.19 32.14 -12.36
N PHE A 29 -52.69 33.11 -13.13
CA PHE A 29 -51.32 33.06 -13.66
C PHE A 29 -50.26 33.21 -12.57
N VAL A 30 -50.46 34.10 -11.59
CA VAL A 30 -49.56 34.25 -10.44
C VAL A 30 -49.51 32.97 -9.63
N ILE A 31 -50.67 32.39 -9.28
CA ILE A 31 -50.75 31.11 -8.55
C ILE A 31 -50.05 29.99 -9.32
N TYR A 32 -50.22 29.96 -10.65
CA TYR A 32 -49.54 28.97 -11.49
C TYR A 32 -48.02 29.13 -11.44
N MET A 33 -47.52 30.37 -11.52
CA MET A 33 -46.09 30.66 -11.43
C MET A 33 -45.52 30.32 -10.05
N GLU A 34 -46.19 30.72 -8.97
CA GLU A 34 -45.79 30.40 -7.59
C GLU A 34 -45.71 28.89 -7.37
N ARG A 35 -46.70 28.14 -7.85
CA ARG A 35 -46.70 26.68 -7.73
C ARG A 35 -45.56 26.04 -8.52
N ARG A 36 -45.26 26.57 -9.70
CA ARG A 36 -44.12 26.10 -10.51
C ARG A 36 -42.78 26.41 -9.85
N GLU A 37 -42.64 27.58 -9.24
CA GLU A 37 -41.45 27.94 -8.46
C GLU A 37 -41.32 27.05 -7.23
N GLN A 38 -42.41 26.76 -6.54
CA GLN A 38 -42.43 25.82 -5.41
C GLN A 38 -42.00 24.42 -5.83
N GLU A 39 -42.56 23.87 -6.92
CA GLU A 39 -42.15 22.56 -7.45
C GLU A 39 -40.65 22.53 -7.81
N ARG A 40 -40.11 23.64 -8.33
CA ARG A 40 -38.68 23.74 -8.64
C ARG A 40 -37.82 23.76 -7.37
N LEU A 41 -38.22 24.54 -6.36
CA LEU A 41 -37.50 24.62 -5.09
C LEU A 41 -37.57 23.30 -4.32
N GLU A 42 -38.70 22.59 -4.36
CA GLU A 42 -38.84 21.26 -3.78
C GLU A 42 -37.91 20.25 -4.48
N ALA A 43 -37.84 20.26 -5.82
CA ALA A 43 -36.91 19.41 -6.55
C ALA A 43 -35.44 19.73 -6.25
N GLU A 44 -35.09 21.02 -6.16
CA GLU A 44 -33.75 21.47 -5.79
C GLU A 44 -33.40 21.04 -4.36
N ALA A 45 -34.33 21.17 -3.40
CA ALA A 45 -34.15 20.73 -2.03
C ALA A 45 -33.95 19.21 -1.92
N VAL A 46 -34.70 18.41 -2.69
CA VAL A 46 -34.51 16.95 -2.73
C VAL A 46 -33.12 16.61 -3.29
N SER A 47 -32.72 17.23 -4.39
CA SER A 47 -31.39 16.99 -4.98
C SER A 47 -30.25 17.41 -4.04
N ALA A 48 -30.41 18.52 -3.31
CA ALA A 48 -29.45 18.97 -2.32
C ALA A 48 -29.38 17.98 -1.13
N GLN A 49 -30.53 17.44 -0.70
CA GLN A 49 -30.56 16.43 0.37
C GLN A 49 -29.88 15.12 -0.07
N GLU A 50 -30.07 14.69 -1.32
CA GLU A 50 -29.37 13.54 -1.89
C GLU A 50 -27.86 13.77 -1.92
N ALA A 51 -27.41 14.94 -2.37
CA ALA A 51 -25.99 15.29 -2.36
C ALA A 51 -25.40 15.35 -0.94
N ILE A 52 -26.14 15.88 0.04
CA ILE A 52 -25.75 15.89 1.45
C ILE A 52 -25.63 14.46 1.98
N ASN A 53 -26.58 13.58 1.66
CA ASN A 53 -26.54 12.19 2.08
C ASN A 53 -25.33 11.47 1.48
N GLU A 54 -25.04 11.69 0.19
CA GLU A 54 -23.87 11.12 -0.48
C GLU A 54 -22.55 11.61 0.15
N LEU A 55 -22.40 12.93 0.32
CA LEU A 55 -21.24 13.51 0.99
C LEU A 55 -21.10 13.02 2.43
N SER A 56 -22.20 12.84 3.14
CA SER A 56 -22.18 12.29 4.50
C SER A 56 -21.70 10.85 4.52
N ALA A 57 -22.11 10.02 3.57
CA ALA A 57 -21.65 8.65 3.45
C ALA A 57 -20.14 8.60 3.13
N GLN A 58 -19.68 9.45 2.22
CA GLN A 58 -18.25 9.59 1.92
C GLN A 58 -17.44 10.06 3.14
N ALA A 59 -17.96 11.02 3.92
CA ALA A 59 -17.31 11.49 5.14
C ALA A 59 -17.17 10.40 6.20
N HIS A 60 -18.18 9.53 6.37
CA HIS A 60 -18.08 8.39 7.28
C HIS A 60 -17.03 7.38 6.78
N SER A 61 -17.06 7.03 5.49
CA SER A 61 -16.06 6.13 4.92
C SER A 61 -14.63 6.66 5.04
N LEU A 62 -14.43 7.98 4.92
CA LEU A 62 -13.13 8.61 5.13
C LEU A 62 -12.71 8.57 6.60
N ALA A 63 -13.65 8.73 7.53
CA ALA A 63 -13.36 8.61 8.96
C ALA A 63 -12.89 7.18 9.31
N ASP A 64 -13.55 6.16 8.77
CA ASP A 64 -13.17 4.75 8.97
C ASP A 64 -11.75 4.47 8.43
N GLN A 65 -11.41 5.00 7.24
CA GLN A 65 -10.06 4.87 6.67
C GLN A 65 -8.99 5.60 7.49
N VAL A 66 -9.33 6.76 8.08
CA VAL A 66 -8.41 7.49 8.95
C VAL A 66 -8.16 6.69 10.24
N GLU A 67 -9.18 6.06 10.80
CA GLU A 67 -9.04 5.18 11.97
C GLU A 67 -8.13 3.98 11.65
N GLU A 68 -8.36 3.29 10.53
CA GLU A 68 -7.52 2.17 10.08
C GLU A 68 -6.06 2.60 9.85
N LEU A 69 -5.82 3.74 9.20
CA LEU A 69 -4.47 4.27 8.99
C LEU A 69 -3.81 4.68 10.30
N GLN A 70 -4.59 5.14 11.28
CA GLN A 70 -4.06 5.49 12.59
C GLN A 70 -3.68 4.24 13.39
N GLU A 71 -4.52 3.19 13.38
CA GLU A 71 -4.15 1.89 13.97
C GLU A 71 -2.90 1.30 13.31
N PHE A 72 -2.79 1.42 11.98
CA PHE A 72 -1.59 1.02 11.27
C PHE A 72 -0.40 1.86 11.73
N GLN A 73 -0.50 3.18 11.77
CA GLN A 73 0.59 4.04 12.26
C GLN A 73 1.05 3.64 13.67
N ASP A 74 0.12 3.45 14.60
CA ASP A 74 0.43 3.09 15.99
C ASP A 74 1.18 1.75 16.05
N ASN A 75 0.72 0.75 15.28
CA ASN A 75 1.40 -0.54 15.16
C ASN A 75 2.81 -0.41 14.57
N TRP A 76 3.00 0.47 13.57
CA TRP A 76 4.32 0.76 13.01
C TRP A 76 5.24 1.49 14.00
N GLU A 77 4.71 2.44 14.77
CA GLU A 77 5.47 3.10 15.83
C GLU A 77 5.96 2.09 16.87
N ASP A 78 5.15 1.10 17.23
CA ASP A 78 5.57 -0.01 18.10
C ASP A 78 6.73 -0.81 17.49
N PHE A 79 6.67 -1.16 16.20
CA PHE A 79 7.78 -1.84 15.51
C PHE A 79 9.06 -0.99 15.43
N VAL A 80 8.94 0.32 15.24
CA VAL A 80 10.09 1.25 15.22
C VAL A 80 10.73 1.34 16.61
N ILE A 81 9.92 1.43 17.67
CA ILE A 81 10.40 1.42 19.06
C ILE A 81 11.12 0.10 19.37
N LEU A 82 10.60 -1.02 18.89
CA LEU A 82 11.25 -2.32 19.03
C LEU A 82 12.56 -2.42 18.24
N THR A 83 12.65 -1.79 17.07
CA THR A 83 13.89 -1.69 16.27
C THR A 83 14.97 -0.83 16.94
N ASP A 84 14.58 -0.01 17.93
CA ASP A 84 15.43 0.78 18.81
C ASP A 84 15.77 0.12 20.15
N ASN A 85 15.38 -1.15 20.33
CA ASN A 85 15.79 -1.94 21.48
C ASN A 85 17.31 -2.24 21.45
N GLU A 86 17.95 -2.25 22.61
CA GLU A 86 19.36 -2.64 22.79
C GLU A 86 19.68 -4.01 22.18
N LEU A 87 18.71 -4.93 22.17
CA LEU A 87 18.85 -6.24 21.53
C LEU A 87 18.99 -6.12 20.01
N CYS A 88 18.11 -5.35 19.36
CA CYS A 88 18.15 -5.11 17.92
C CYS A 88 19.44 -4.38 17.51
N GLN A 89 19.93 -3.46 18.34
CA GLN A 89 21.23 -2.83 18.12
C GLN A 89 22.37 -3.86 18.14
N LYS A 90 22.43 -4.73 19.16
CA LYS A 90 23.45 -5.78 19.25
C LYS A 90 23.39 -6.74 18.06
N MET A 91 22.18 -7.09 17.62
CA MET A 91 21.96 -7.94 16.46
C MET A 91 22.41 -7.30 15.15
N ARG A 92 22.15 -5.99 14.95
CA ARG A 92 22.70 -5.24 13.80
C ARG A 92 24.22 -5.23 13.83
N GLU A 93 24.82 -5.01 15.00
CA GLU A 93 26.28 -5.02 15.16
C GLU A 93 26.88 -6.40 14.86
N ASP A 94 26.23 -7.49 15.28
CA ASP A 94 26.65 -8.86 14.97
C ASP A 94 26.57 -9.17 13.47
N LEU A 95 25.42 -8.92 12.84
CA LEU A 95 25.22 -9.14 11.40
C LEU A 95 26.19 -8.29 10.56
N TYR A 96 26.42 -7.02 10.92
CA TYR A 96 27.37 -6.17 10.22
C TYR A 96 28.79 -6.76 10.15
N GLN A 97 29.22 -7.49 11.20
CA GLN A 97 30.52 -8.14 11.22
C GLN A 97 30.53 -9.52 10.55
N ARG A 98 29.36 -10.04 10.17
CA ARG A 98 29.17 -11.43 9.73
C ARG A 98 28.43 -11.52 8.39
N PRO A 99 29.02 -11.00 7.30
CA PRO A 99 28.47 -11.20 5.95
C PRO A 99 28.44 -12.69 5.55
N GLU A 100 29.18 -13.55 6.25
CA GLU A 100 29.23 -15.00 6.05
C GLU A 100 27.88 -15.69 6.33
N VAL A 101 26.98 -15.06 7.09
CA VAL A 101 25.64 -15.59 7.40
C VAL A 101 24.72 -15.54 6.16
N ILE A 102 25.06 -14.76 5.14
CA ILE A 102 24.29 -14.67 3.90
C ILE A 102 24.49 -15.97 3.10
N PRO A 103 23.43 -16.77 2.87
CA PRO A 103 23.57 -18.04 2.17
C PRO A 103 24.16 -17.87 0.77
N GLN A 104 25.03 -18.80 0.35
CA GLN A 104 25.66 -18.75 -0.96
C GLN A 104 24.62 -18.88 -2.07
N GLU A 105 23.58 -19.69 -1.85
CA GLU A 105 22.43 -19.89 -2.73
C GLU A 105 21.71 -18.57 -3.04
N ALA A 106 21.61 -17.67 -2.04
CA ALA A 106 21.00 -16.36 -2.23
C ALA A 106 21.87 -15.45 -3.10
N GLN A 107 23.19 -15.51 -2.94
CA GLN A 107 24.14 -14.77 -3.76
C GLN A 107 24.12 -15.27 -5.21
N GLU A 108 24.16 -16.60 -5.40
CA GLU A 108 24.03 -17.22 -6.72
C GLU A 108 22.70 -16.89 -7.39
N ALA A 109 21.59 -16.92 -6.64
CA ALA A 109 20.28 -16.50 -7.14
C ALA A 109 20.27 -15.03 -7.57
N SER A 110 20.99 -14.15 -6.86
CA SER A 110 21.13 -12.74 -7.25
C SER A 110 21.91 -12.59 -8.56
N ALA A 111 22.97 -13.38 -8.76
CA ALA A 111 23.69 -13.41 -10.03
C ALA A 111 22.81 -13.92 -11.18
N LEU A 112 21.98 -14.94 -10.95
CA LEU A 112 21.01 -15.41 -11.93
C LEU A 112 19.94 -14.37 -12.25
N ALA A 113 19.45 -13.64 -11.25
CA ALA A 113 18.52 -12.53 -11.43
C ALA A 113 19.14 -11.44 -12.32
N GLN A 114 20.41 -11.09 -12.06
CA GLN A 114 21.13 -10.13 -12.87
C GLN A 114 21.29 -10.59 -14.33
N GLU A 115 21.55 -11.87 -14.56
CA GLU A 115 21.63 -12.44 -15.91
C GLU A 115 20.26 -12.36 -16.62
N ALA A 116 19.17 -12.72 -15.93
CA ALA A 116 17.82 -12.62 -16.47
C ALA A 116 17.44 -11.19 -16.85
N ASP A 117 17.81 -10.19 -16.03
CA ASP A 117 17.57 -8.78 -16.34
C ASP A 117 18.32 -8.32 -17.59
N LEU A 118 19.61 -8.70 -17.73
CA LEU A 118 20.42 -8.37 -18.90
C LEU A 118 19.85 -9.02 -20.18
N LEU A 119 19.41 -10.27 -20.09
CA LEU A 119 18.77 -10.97 -21.21
C LEU A 119 17.43 -10.33 -21.58
N GLY A 120 16.64 -9.90 -20.60
CA GLY A 120 15.38 -9.18 -20.78
C GLY A 120 15.56 -7.83 -21.48
N GLU A 121 16.57 -7.05 -21.08
CA GLU A 121 16.89 -5.76 -21.70
C GLU A 121 17.39 -5.90 -23.14
N THR A 122 18.15 -6.96 -23.47
CA THR A 122 18.55 -7.25 -24.86
C THR A 122 17.42 -7.79 -25.74
N GLY A 123 16.28 -8.19 -25.16
CA GLY A 123 15.15 -8.78 -25.87
C GLY A 123 14.19 -7.78 -26.54
N GLU A 124 14.29 -6.48 -26.23
CA GLU A 124 13.39 -5.46 -26.80
C GLU A 124 13.94 -4.74 -28.05
N ASP A 125 15.21 -4.95 -28.45
CA ASP A 125 15.74 -4.38 -29.69
C ASP A 125 16.83 -5.25 -30.34
N SER A 126 16.45 -6.39 -30.92
CA SER A 126 17.04 -6.90 -32.17
C SER A 126 16.39 -8.21 -32.61
N GLY A 127 15.77 -8.16 -33.78
CA GLY A 127 15.35 -9.36 -34.49
C GLY A 127 16.55 -10.19 -34.94
N GLN A 128 16.41 -11.51 -34.79
CA GLN A 128 17.14 -12.58 -35.48
C GLN A 128 18.67 -12.49 -35.52
N GLU A 129 19.33 -13.38 -34.78
CA GLU A 129 20.32 -14.32 -35.37
C GLU A 129 20.63 -15.45 -34.37
N GLU A 130 20.54 -16.69 -34.85
CA GLU A 130 21.07 -17.87 -34.17
C GLU A 130 22.60 -17.75 -34.07
N ALA A 131 23.16 -17.89 -32.87
CA ALA A 131 24.55 -18.26 -32.69
C ALA A 131 24.70 -19.19 -31.47
N SER A 132 24.90 -20.46 -31.81
CA SER A 132 25.42 -21.54 -30.99
C SER A 132 26.60 -21.15 -30.09
N GLY A 133 26.55 -21.61 -28.84
CA GLY A 133 27.67 -22.26 -28.14
C GLY A 133 28.85 -21.39 -27.69
N GLN A 134 29.23 -21.57 -26.42
CA GLN A 134 30.27 -20.86 -25.65
C GLN A 134 29.68 -19.57 -25.08
N GLU A 135 29.23 -19.55 -23.82
CA GLU A 135 30.08 -19.26 -22.66
C GLU A 135 29.54 -19.90 -21.34
N GLU A 136 29.38 -21.23 -21.28
CA GLU A 136 29.05 -21.95 -20.02
C GLU A 136 30.17 -21.92 -18.95
N GLY A 137 31.08 -20.95 -18.95
CA GLY A 137 32.31 -21.05 -18.15
C GLY A 137 33.00 -19.77 -17.68
N SER A 138 32.55 -18.57 -18.03
CA SER A 138 33.31 -17.34 -17.72
C SER A 138 32.74 -16.45 -16.60
N PHE A 139 31.49 -16.64 -16.18
CA PHE A 139 30.84 -15.80 -15.16
C PHE A 139 30.71 -16.44 -13.78
N ARG A 140 31.04 -17.73 -13.64
CA ARG A 140 31.00 -18.52 -12.38
C ARG A 140 32.01 -18.07 -11.30
N ARG A 141 32.57 -16.86 -11.42
CA ARG A 141 33.52 -16.21 -10.51
C ARG A 141 33.32 -14.70 -10.45
N LEU A 142 32.08 -14.24 -10.46
CA LEU A 142 31.83 -12.92 -9.90
C LEU A 142 32.00 -13.05 -8.39
N SER A 143 33.00 -12.37 -7.83
CA SER A 143 33.11 -12.23 -6.38
C SER A 143 31.97 -11.30 -5.95
N LEU A 144 30.81 -11.88 -5.68
CA LEU A 144 29.68 -11.18 -5.09
C LEU A 144 30.05 -10.90 -3.63
N HIS A 145 30.04 -9.63 -3.25
CA HIS A 145 30.34 -9.20 -1.90
C HIS A 145 29.10 -8.55 -1.32
N PHE A 146 28.13 -9.38 -0.96
CA PHE A 146 26.99 -8.92 -0.19
C PHE A 146 27.43 -8.70 1.26
N GLY A 147 27.09 -7.52 1.78
CA GLY A 147 27.34 -7.17 3.17
C GLY A 147 26.09 -6.54 3.77
N PHE A 148 26.00 -6.58 5.10
CA PHE A 148 24.95 -5.86 5.78
C PHE A 148 25.33 -4.37 5.89
N PRO A 149 24.38 -3.44 5.67
CA PRO A 149 24.64 -2.02 5.83
C PRO A 149 25.05 -1.64 7.26
N SER A 150 25.53 -0.40 7.44
CA SER A 150 25.94 0.11 8.76
C SER A 150 24.88 -0.13 9.84
N PRO A 151 25.27 -0.52 11.07
CA PRO A 151 24.33 -0.75 12.17
C PRO A 151 23.60 0.53 12.63
N GLU A 152 24.07 1.71 12.22
CA GLU A 152 23.38 2.99 12.41
C GLU A 152 22.14 3.13 11.51
N ASN A 153 22.15 2.45 10.35
CA ASN A 153 20.99 2.38 9.49
C ASN A 153 20.00 1.37 10.09
N LYS A 154 18.78 1.82 10.39
CA LYS A 154 17.74 1.00 11.03
C LYS A 154 16.84 0.30 10.03
N GLU A 155 16.85 0.73 8.77
CA GLU A 155 15.87 0.31 7.77
C GLU A 155 16.14 -1.09 7.20
N TRP A 156 17.37 -1.60 7.37
CA TRP A 156 17.78 -2.89 6.82
C TRP A 156 17.55 -4.07 7.76
N LEU A 157 17.24 -3.86 9.04
CA LEU A 157 16.93 -4.95 9.97
C LEU A 157 15.64 -4.65 10.73
N LEU A 158 14.62 -5.48 10.54
CA LEU A 158 13.31 -5.32 11.15
C LEU A 158 12.93 -6.57 11.97
N PRO A 159 12.59 -6.40 13.25
CA PRO A 159 12.06 -7.49 14.06
C PRO A 159 10.59 -7.74 13.73
N LEU A 160 10.22 -8.98 13.40
CA LEU A 160 8.86 -9.32 12.98
C LEU A 160 7.96 -9.80 14.11
N ASN A 161 8.54 -10.35 15.19
CA ASN A 161 7.76 -10.97 16.27
C ASN A 161 8.22 -10.61 17.69
N LEU A 162 9.19 -9.70 17.84
CA LEU A 162 9.57 -9.17 19.15
C LEU A 162 8.37 -8.47 19.79
N GLY A 163 7.94 -8.94 20.97
CA GLY A 163 6.80 -8.37 21.71
C GLY A 163 5.54 -9.24 21.72
N ASN A 164 5.46 -10.29 20.90
CA ASN A 164 4.36 -11.27 20.95
C ASN A 164 4.75 -12.43 21.90
N GLU A 165 4.20 -12.43 23.13
CA GLU A 165 4.35 -13.57 24.06
C GLU A 165 3.38 -14.72 23.67
N PRO A 166 3.81 -16.01 23.68
CA PRO A 166 5.15 -16.54 23.83
C PRO A 166 5.69 -17.05 22.48
N SER A 167 6.43 -16.23 21.74
CA SER A 167 7.24 -16.71 20.62
C SER A 167 8.48 -17.43 21.15
N VAL A 168 8.74 -18.63 20.63
CA VAL A 168 9.87 -19.50 21.01
C VAL A 168 11.14 -19.16 20.22
N GLU A 169 11.01 -18.40 19.14
CA GLU A 169 12.08 -17.91 18.29
C GLU A 169 11.85 -16.44 17.96
N TYR A 170 12.92 -15.71 17.61
CA TYR A 170 12.80 -14.37 17.03
C TYR A 170 12.95 -14.41 15.51
N LEU A 171 12.05 -13.75 14.81
CA LEU A 171 12.06 -13.61 13.36
C LEU A 171 12.54 -12.21 12.99
N PHE A 172 13.53 -12.15 12.13
CA PHE A 172 14.11 -10.89 11.63
C PHE A 172 14.10 -10.86 10.12
N TYR A 173 13.63 -9.75 9.58
CA TYR A 173 13.88 -9.39 8.19
C TYR A 173 15.18 -8.59 8.11
N ALA A 174 16.11 -9.01 7.27
CA ALA A 174 17.38 -8.35 7.04
C ALA A 174 17.58 -8.09 5.54
N ARG A 175 18.11 -6.92 5.18
CA ARG A 175 18.52 -6.59 3.81
C ARG A 175 20.02 -6.51 3.70
N ALA A 176 20.61 -7.38 2.90
CA ALA A 176 22.00 -7.31 2.49
C ALA A 176 22.15 -6.51 1.20
N GLU A 177 23.24 -5.77 1.05
CA GLU A 177 23.54 -4.91 -0.10
C GLU A 177 24.87 -5.31 -0.73
N ASP A 178 24.90 -5.35 -2.07
CA ASP A 178 26.13 -5.28 -2.86
C ASP A 178 26.31 -3.83 -3.33
N ALA A 179 27.15 -3.09 -2.60
CA ALA A 179 27.41 -1.67 -2.84
C ALA A 179 28.10 -1.41 -4.19
N GLU A 180 28.78 -2.39 -4.78
CA GLU A 180 29.44 -2.23 -6.09
C GLU A 180 28.42 -2.28 -7.23
N ARG A 181 27.34 -3.04 -7.04
CA ARG A 181 26.33 -3.30 -8.08
C ARG A 181 24.98 -2.63 -7.82
N GLY A 182 24.77 -2.06 -6.63
CA GLY A 182 23.49 -1.49 -6.21
C GLY A 182 22.38 -2.53 -6.17
N ARG A 183 22.70 -3.76 -5.74
CA ARG A 183 21.75 -4.88 -5.63
C ARG A 183 21.49 -5.20 -4.17
N TYR A 184 20.31 -5.73 -3.92
CA TYR A 184 19.84 -6.09 -2.59
C TYR A 184 19.41 -7.55 -2.56
N ILE A 185 19.69 -8.20 -1.44
CA ILE A 185 19.12 -9.51 -1.09
C ILE A 185 18.35 -9.29 0.20
N ASP A 186 17.06 -9.60 0.17
CA ASP A 186 16.22 -9.61 1.34
C ASP A 186 16.25 -11.01 1.94
N ILE A 187 16.48 -11.12 3.25
CA ILE A 187 16.68 -12.38 3.96
C ILE A 187 15.77 -12.40 5.18
N LEU A 188 15.10 -13.54 5.38
CA LEU A 188 14.33 -13.83 6.58
C LEU A 188 15.16 -14.76 7.46
N PHE A 189 15.52 -14.28 8.64
CA PHE A 189 16.23 -15.04 9.65
C PHE A 189 15.33 -15.47 10.79
N GLU A 190 15.63 -16.65 11.32
CA GLU A 190 15.18 -17.17 12.59
C GLU A 190 16.35 -17.19 13.57
N VAL A 191 16.11 -16.70 14.78
CA VAL A 191 17.08 -16.69 15.87
C VAL A 191 16.49 -17.49 17.03
N PRO A 192 17.06 -18.65 17.36
CA PRO A 192 16.58 -19.47 18.47
C PRO A 192 16.82 -18.74 19.80
N VAL A 193 15.86 -18.83 20.73
CA VAL A 193 15.99 -18.26 22.09
C VAL A 193 15.88 -19.34 23.16
N ASN A 194 16.65 -19.18 24.24
CA ASN A 194 16.70 -20.16 25.33
C ASN A 194 15.34 -20.33 26.05
N ARG A 195 14.51 -19.28 26.04
CA ARG A 195 13.13 -19.23 26.59
C ARG A 195 12.33 -18.19 25.80
N PRO A 196 10.99 -18.28 25.77
CA PRO A 196 10.17 -17.22 25.18
C PRO A 196 10.49 -15.86 25.80
N GLY A 197 10.86 -14.89 24.96
CA GLY A 197 11.29 -13.56 25.40
C GLY A 197 12.67 -13.48 26.07
N GLY A 198 13.50 -14.53 25.95
CA GLY A 198 14.83 -14.62 26.53
C GLY A 198 15.96 -14.25 25.55
N ASP A 199 17.20 -14.34 26.04
CA ASP A 199 18.38 -14.05 25.22
C ASP A 199 18.57 -15.09 24.09
N PRO A 200 19.09 -14.65 22.91
CA PRO A 200 19.45 -15.53 21.80
C PRO A 200 20.37 -16.67 22.24
N VAL A 201 20.22 -17.83 21.60
CA VAL A 201 21.18 -18.93 21.73
C VAL A 201 22.46 -18.53 21.00
N LEU A 202 23.59 -18.76 21.67
CA LEU A 202 24.91 -18.48 21.14
C LEU A 202 25.59 -19.78 20.72
N ASP A 203 26.39 -19.72 19.66
CA ASP A 203 27.25 -20.80 19.19
C ASP A 203 28.46 -21.03 20.12
N GLU A 204 29.28 -22.06 19.85
CA GLU A 204 30.49 -22.42 20.60
C GLU A 204 31.50 -21.26 20.71
N ASP A 205 31.51 -20.36 19.71
CA ASP A 205 32.33 -19.15 19.66
C ASP A 205 31.69 -17.93 20.36
N GLY A 206 30.51 -18.09 20.96
CA GLY A 206 29.78 -17.04 21.65
C GLY A 206 29.07 -16.05 20.73
N GLN A 207 28.85 -16.42 19.47
CA GLN A 207 28.17 -15.61 18.44
C GLN A 207 26.68 -15.99 18.35
N ILE A 208 25.82 -15.07 17.89
CA ILE A 208 24.38 -15.35 17.76
C ILE A 208 24.15 -16.36 16.63
N ILE A 209 23.30 -17.36 16.85
CA ILE A 209 22.91 -18.31 15.79
C ILE A 209 21.84 -17.64 14.92
N TRP A 210 22.11 -17.55 13.62
CA TRP A 210 21.22 -16.99 12.61
C TRP A 210 20.87 -18.09 11.61
N GLU A 211 19.62 -18.53 11.62
CA GLU A 211 19.12 -19.55 10.68
C GLU A 211 18.35 -18.86 9.55
N CYS A 212 18.84 -18.99 8.32
CA CYS A 212 18.12 -18.45 7.17
C CYS A 212 16.88 -19.32 6.89
N LEU A 213 15.69 -18.72 6.85
CA LEU A 213 14.45 -19.41 6.49
C LEU A 213 14.09 -19.22 5.01
N ALA A 214 14.30 -18.01 4.51
CA ALA A 214 13.95 -17.64 3.15
C ALA A 214 14.78 -16.45 2.70
N TYR A 215 14.96 -16.32 1.40
CA TYR A 215 15.62 -15.17 0.80
C TYR A 215 14.89 -14.75 -0.47
N ASP A 216 14.98 -13.47 -0.81
CA ASP A 216 14.61 -12.91 -2.10
C ASP A 216 15.80 -12.15 -2.68
N ALA A 217 16.30 -12.67 -3.81
CA ALA A 217 17.45 -12.12 -4.52
C ALA A 217 17.06 -11.38 -5.82
N GLY A 218 15.77 -11.03 -5.97
CA GLY A 218 15.20 -10.38 -7.15
C GLY A 218 14.36 -11.30 -8.04
N LEU A 219 14.26 -12.58 -7.70
CA LEU A 219 13.41 -13.58 -8.39
C LEU A 219 12.16 -13.97 -7.56
N GLY A 220 11.95 -13.30 -6.42
CA GLY A 220 10.91 -13.62 -5.45
C GLY A 220 11.42 -14.50 -4.31
N TRP A 221 10.57 -14.63 -3.29
CA TRP A 221 10.87 -15.38 -2.07
C TRP A 221 11.07 -16.88 -2.34
N THR A 222 12.26 -17.36 -1.99
CA THR A 222 12.66 -18.76 -2.05
C THR A 222 12.93 -19.27 -0.63
N LEU A 223 12.34 -20.42 -0.27
CA LEU A 223 12.63 -21.06 1.01
C LEU A 223 14.06 -21.60 1.01
N TYR A 224 14.80 -21.30 2.06
CA TYR A 224 16.13 -21.84 2.25
C TYR A 224 16.02 -23.23 2.86
N THR A 225 16.57 -24.22 2.17
CA THR A 225 16.79 -25.56 2.72
C THR A 225 18.29 -25.72 2.92
N PRO A 226 18.78 -25.87 4.16
CA PRO A 226 20.20 -26.13 4.37
C PRO A 226 20.57 -27.40 3.61
N PRO A 227 21.76 -27.47 2.99
CA PRO A 227 22.22 -28.71 2.38
C PRO A 227 22.21 -29.80 3.46
N GLU A 228 21.53 -30.91 3.21
CA GLU A 228 21.60 -32.09 4.07
C GLU A 228 23.09 -32.44 4.20
N GLU A 229 23.63 -32.43 5.42
CA GLU A 229 24.92 -33.05 5.67
C GLU A 229 24.81 -34.48 5.16
N GLU A 230 25.48 -34.79 4.04
CA GLU A 230 25.64 -36.15 3.59
C GLU A 230 26.29 -36.89 4.75
N ALA A 231 25.47 -37.65 5.48
CA ALA A 231 25.93 -38.57 6.50
C ALA A 231 26.91 -39.51 5.80
N GLU A 232 28.20 -39.28 5.99
CA GLU A 232 29.26 -40.21 5.62
C GLU A 232 29.03 -41.51 6.42
N GLU A 233 28.31 -42.47 5.82
CA GLU A 233 28.33 -43.88 6.20
C GLU A 233 29.42 -44.66 5.44
#